data_AF-A8U1B7-F1
#
_entry.id   AF-A8U1B7-F1
#
_cell.length_a   1.000
_cell.length_b   1.000
_cell.length_c   1.000
_cell.angle_alpha   90.00
_cell.angle_beta   90.00
_cell.angle_gamma   90.00
#
_symmetry.space_group_name_H-M   'P 1'
#
loop_
_entity.id
_entity.type
_entity.pdbx_description
1 polymer ?
#
loop_
_entity_poly.entity_id
_entity_poly.type
_entity_poly.pdbx_seq_one_letter_code
_entity_poly.pdbx_strand_id
1 'polypeptide(L)'
;MRRAILMVAGVLTVFTATSALAQIDGLERFEREVKPQFMKDGAGITYKDATALGPSGFVLSGVTLTEPAGKQPDAKPSRITIERLTVEDIDFDRIAAGQVPEFVRLRAEGVMADDATGTELAESMKSYDIPNVPLGFVLDYRQDSVRKVFALNRLEVTMPGLARIEFGLTLDGVASLEPPKDEQARELAAAQVALRTASLTYDDASLLRRILTAAARDMATTPDNLVGEAAGFLAAFGTGQPSEAQTVVDALVSFVEDWRQPAGPIRVSLNPPASIGMVDYDKLSAVNALKTVFGLSVNYAGTRTGAAARAAPPPPTTSPAPDAPATAVLSCKDGQRLFVLDDEVWWPATAREPAQGNRCIIRFDGENEDETIALESQTVLPWSFDGPGSTATACRKGSLVLVQYKGAWYRGRVKNDAPSDRSCPIKYLGNYDDENVPLGLIRLQDRLIR
;
A
#
# COMPACT_ATOMS: atom_id res chain seq x y z
N MET A 1 -65.09 59.07 -20.39
CA MET A 1 -66.53 58.75 -20.40
C MET A 1 -66.75 57.39 -21.03
N ARG A 2 -67.51 56.53 -20.33
CA ARG A 2 -68.38 55.45 -20.84
C ARG A 2 -67.71 54.27 -21.60
N ARG A 3 -67.67 53.09 -20.94
CA ARG A 3 -68.60 51.93 -21.09
C ARG A 3 -68.21 51.05 -22.30
N ALA A 4 -68.35 49.72 -22.35
CA ALA A 4 -68.61 48.64 -21.40
C ALA A 4 -68.60 47.33 -22.24
N ILE A 5 -68.02 46.24 -21.70
CA ILE A 5 -68.61 44.88 -21.62
C ILE A 5 -69.17 44.22 -22.91
N LEU A 6 -68.62 43.06 -23.35
CA LEU A 6 -69.19 41.70 -23.17
C LEU A 6 -68.46 40.61 -24.02
N MET A 7 -68.12 39.49 -23.35
CA MET A 7 -67.68 38.16 -23.82
C MET A 7 -68.46 37.58 -25.03
N VAL A 8 -67.83 36.66 -25.81
CA VAL A 8 -67.99 35.18 -25.69
C VAL A 8 -67.14 34.42 -26.74
N ALA A 9 -66.36 33.45 -26.22
CA ALA A 9 -65.86 32.18 -26.78
C ALA A 9 -65.33 32.07 -28.22
N GLY A 10 -64.01 31.86 -28.33
CA GLY A 10 -63.34 31.15 -29.41
C GLY A 10 -62.23 30.28 -28.82
N VAL A 11 -62.36 28.96 -28.95
CA VAL A 11 -61.47 27.93 -28.39
C VAL A 11 -60.02 28.19 -28.81
N LEU A 12 -59.16 28.48 -27.84
CA LEU A 12 -57.72 28.59 -28.00
C LEU A 12 -57.07 27.32 -27.43
N THR A 13 -57.01 26.26 -28.23
CA THR A 13 -56.11 25.13 -27.98
C THR A 13 -54.67 25.57 -28.30
N VAL A 14 -54.01 26.20 -27.34
CA VAL A 14 -52.54 26.28 -27.31
C VAL A 14 -52.04 24.91 -26.85
N PHE A 15 -51.68 24.05 -27.80
CA PHE A 15 -50.78 22.94 -27.52
C PHE A 15 -49.42 23.53 -27.13
N THR A 16 -49.17 23.69 -25.84
CA THR A 16 -47.80 23.72 -25.33
C THR A 16 -47.26 22.31 -25.49
N ALA A 17 -46.66 22.01 -26.64
CA ALA A 17 -45.74 20.90 -26.76
C ALA A 17 -44.52 21.21 -25.88
N THR A 18 -44.62 20.90 -24.59
CA THR A 18 -43.45 20.57 -23.80
C THR A 18 -42.86 19.33 -24.46
N SER A 19 -41.91 19.54 -25.37
CA SER A 19 -40.96 18.50 -25.76
C SER A 19 -40.26 18.08 -24.48
N ALA A 20 -40.76 17.03 -23.84
CA ALA A 20 -39.96 16.19 -23.00
C ALA A 20 -38.83 15.68 -23.90
N LEU A 21 -37.71 16.41 -23.92
CA LEU A 21 -36.46 15.86 -24.40
C LEU A 21 -36.30 14.59 -23.58
N ALA A 22 -36.45 13.43 -24.24
CA ALA A 22 -36.16 12.16 -23.61
C ALA A 22 -34.74 12.28 -23.07
N GLN A 23 -34.60 12.42 -21.76
CA GLN A 23 -33.29 12.46 -21.14
C GLN A 23 -32.68 11.09 -21.44
N ILE A 24 -31.58 11.12 -22.19
CA ILE A 24 -30.78 9.94 -22.49
C ILE A 24 -30.43 9.30 -21.15
N ASP A 25 -30.87 8.06 -20.96
CA ASP A 25 -30.63 7.37 -19.71
C ASP A 25 -29.16 6.90 -19.61
N GLY A 26 -28.73 6.57 -18.40
CA GLY A 26 -27.36 6.19 -18.11
C GLY A 26 -26.90 4.94 -18.86
N LEU A 27 -27.83 4.04 -19.22
CA LEU A 27 -27.48 2.86 -20.01
C LEU A 27 -27.18 3.24 -21.46
N GLU A 28 -28.00 4.12 -22.06
CA GLU A 28 -27.74 4.65 -23.41
C GLU A 28 -26.43 5.45 -23.44
N ARG A 29 -26.15 6.25 -22.40
CA ARG A 29 -24.85 6.92 -22.25
C ARG A 29 -23.70 5.93 -22.15
N PHE A 30 -23.82 4.89 -21.33
CA PHE A 30 -22.81 3.84 -21.22
C PHE A 30 -22.52 3.18 -22.58
N GLU A 31 -23.55 2.78 -23.33
CA GLU A 31 -23.40 2.15 -24.65
C GLU A 31 -22.70 3.06 -25.66
N ARG A 32 -22.98 4.37 -25.62
CA ARG A 32 -22.44 5.33 -26.58
C ARG A 32 -21.06 5.86 -26.20
N GLU A 33 -20.84 6.15 -24.92
CA GLU A 33 -19.69 6.95 -24.45
C GLU A 33 -18.62 6.08 -23.79
N VAL A 34 -19.02 4.99 -23.10
CA VAL A 34 -18.12 4.20 -22.26
C VAL A 34 -17.74 2.88 -22.93
N LYS A 35 -18.72 2.08 -23.35
CA LYS A 35 -18.50 0.76 -23.96
C LYS A 35 -17.54 0.78 -25.15
N PRO A 36 -17.57 1.75 -26.09
CA PRO A 36 -16.64 1.75 -27.23
C PRO A 36 -15.18 1.87 -26.81
N GLN A 37 -14.90 2.40 -25.61
CA GLN A 37 -13.54 2.50 -25.08
C GLN A 37 -12.95 1.13 -24.74
N PHE A 38 -13.80 0.14 -24.42
CA PHE A 38 -13.42 -1.23 -24.11
C PHE A 38 -13.33 -2.15 -25.32
N MET A 39 -13.69 -1.68 -26.53
CA MET A 39 -13.77 -2.52 -27.74
C MET A 39 -12.52 -2.44 -28.63
N LYS A 40 -11.39 -2.00 -28.07
CA LYS A 40 -10.14 -1.79 -28.81
C LYS A 40 -9.23 -3.01 -28.69
N ASP A 41 -8.50 -3.31 -29.76
CA ASP A 41 -7.39 -4.26 -29.78
C ASP A 41 -7.72 -5.69 -29.31
N GLY A 42 -8.98 -6.15 -29.50
CA GLY A 42 -9.43 -7.47 -29.06
C GLY A 42 -9.92 -7.53 -27.62
N ALA A 43 -9.88 -6.41 -26.89
CA ALA A 43 -10.62 -6.24 -25.65
C ALA A 43 -12.13 -6.12 -25.94
N GLY A 44 -12.97 -6.47 -24.96
CA GLY A 44 -14.40 -6.26 -25.09
C GLY A 44 -15.17 -6.42 -23.79
N ILE A 45 -16.32 -5.77 -23.72
CA ILE A 45 -17.33 -5.95 -22.66
C ILE A 45 -18.64 -6.42 -23.27
N THR A 46 -19.11 -7.59 -22.83
CA THR A 46 -20.44 -8.12 -23.17
C THR A 46 -21.23 -8.35 -21.90
N TYR A 47 -22.55 -8.40 -22.01
CA TYR A 47 -23.44 -8.67 -20.88
C TYR A 47 -24.72 -9.33 -21.38
N LYS A 48 -25.41 -10.05 -20.50
CA LYS A 48 -26.64 -10.78 -20.84
C LYS A 48 -27.87 -9.88 -20.81
N ASP A 49 -28.02 -9.12 -19.73
CA ASP A 49 -29.17 -8.26 -19.46
C ASP A 49 -28.70 -6.89 -18.98
N ALA A 50 -29.45 -5.84 -19.29
CA ALA A 50 -29.17 -4.48 -18.84
C ALA A 50 -30.44 -3.72 -18.45
N THR A 51 -30.33 -2.80 -17.49
CA THR A 51 -31.45 -1.98 -17.00
C THR A 51 -30.96 -0.60 -16.60
N ALA A 52 -31.57 0.47 -17.11
CA ALA A 52 -31.25 1.83 -16.68
C ALA A 52 -31.78 2.10 -15.26
N LEU A 53 -31.02 2.85 -14.46
CA LEU A 53 -31.41 3.30 -13.11
C LEU A 53 -31.77 4.80 -13.05
N GLY A 54 -31.53 5.53 -14.14
CA GLY A 54 -31.68 6.98 -14.23
C GLY A 54 -30.71 7.56 -15.25
N PRO A 55 -30.46 8.88 -15.25
CA PRO A 55 -29.59 9.53 -16.23
C PRO A 55 -28.09 9.22 -16.03
N SER A 56 -27.68 8.79 -14.84
CA SER A 56 -26.28 8.52 -14.48
C SER A 56 -26.02 7.10 -13.99
N GLY A 57 -27.00 6.19 -14.11
CA GLY A 57 -26.87 4.84 -13.55
C GLY A 57 -27.53 3.75 -14.39
N PHE A 58 -27.04 2.53 -14.22
CA PHE A 58 -27.50 1.31 -14.90
C PHE A 58 -27.06 0.05 -14.14
N VAL A 59 -27.69 -1.08 -14.44
CA VAL A 59 -27.32 -2.42 -13.98
C VAL A 59 -27.04 -3.28 -15.21
N LEU A 60 -25.91 -3.99 -15.20
CA LEU A 60 -25.61 -5.06 -16.15
C LEU A 60 -25.56 -6.40 -15.40
N SER A 61 -26.07 -7.46 -16.01
CA SER A 61 -26.00 -8.83 -15.47
C SER A 61 -25.25 -9.76 -16.42
N GLY A 62 -24.49 -10.70 -15.86
CA GLY A 62 -23.68 -11.65 -16.62
C GLY A 62 -22.65 -10.96 -17.52
N VAL A 63 -21.91 -10.00 -16.96
CA VAL A 63 -20.88 -9.26 -17.69
C VAL A 63 -19.69 -10.18 -17.94
N THR A 64 -19.16 -10.13 -19.15
CA THR A 64 -17.87 -10.73 -19.51
C THR A 64 -16.98 -9.65 -20.07
N LEU A 65 -15.89 -9.37 -19.35
CA LEU A 65 -14.76 -8.58 -19.83
C LEU A 65 -13.75 -9.54 -20.45
N THR A 66 -13.32 -9.25 -21.67
CA THR A 66 -12.25 -9.97 -22.36
C THR A 66 -11.08 -9.01 -22.51
N GLU A 67 -9.90 -9.43 -22.07
CA GLU A 67 -8.66 -8.71 -22.37
C GLU A 67 -7.92 -9.44 -23.50
N PRO A 68 -7.20 -8.71 -24.36
CA PRO A 68 -6.48 -9.33 -25.44
C PRO A 68 -5.35 -10.22 -24.91
N ALA A 69 -4.99 -11.22 -25.71
CA ALA A 69 -3.83 -12.04 -25.42
C ALA A 69 -2.55 -11.18 -25.28
N GLY A 70 -1.73 -11.50 -24.29
CA GLY A 70 -0.40 -10.90 -24.12
C GLY A 70 0.50 -11.14 -25.34
N LYS A 71 1.66 -10.46 -25.38
CA LYS A 71 2.60 -10.56 -26.51
C LYS A 71 3.38 -11.88 -26.58
N GLN A 72 3.15 -12.81 -25.66
CA GLN A 72 3.85 -14.10 -25.63
C GLN A 72 3.28 -15.05 -26.70
N PRO A 73 4.12 -15.89 -27.33
CA PRO A 73 3.64 -16.99 -28.15
C PRO A 73 2.67 -17.86 -27.33
N ASP A 74 1.53 -18.23 -27.92
CA ASP A 74 0.45 -19.02 -27.30
C ASP A 74 -0.35 -18.34 -26.16
N ALA A 75 -0.19 -17.04 -25.95
CA ALA A 75 -1.02 -16.30 -24.99
C ALA A 75 -2.51 -16.38 -25.39
N LYS A 76 -3.36 -16.72 -24.43
CA LYS A 76 -4.82 -16.73 -24.60
C LYS A 76 -5.41 -15.42 -24.09
N PRO A 77 -6.51 -14.93 -24.68
CA PRO A 77 -7.29 -13.85 -24.09
C PRO A 77 -7.73 -14.21 -22.68
N SER A 78 -7.59 -13.28 -21.74
CA SER A 78 -8.06 -13.43 -20.37
C SER A 78 -9.55 -13.04 -20.31
N ARG A 79 -10.34 -13.70 -19.45
CA ARG A 79 -11.73 -13.29 -19.19
C ARG A 79 -12.00 -13.09 -17.71
N ILE A 80 -12.67 -11.98 -17.43
CA ILE A 80 -13.25 -11.67 -16.13
C ILE A 80 -14.76 -11.70 -16.30
N THR A 81 -15.43 -12.53 -15.51
CA THR A 81 -16.89 -12.57 -15.44
C THR A 81 -17.37 -11.84 -14.20
N ILE A 82 -18.49 -11.13 -14.31
CA ILE A 82 -19.14 -10.41 -13.20
C ILE A 82 -20.61 -10.79 -13.25
N GLU A 83 -21.13 -11.40 -12.20
CA GLU A 83 -22.55 -11.79 -12.12
C GLU A 83 -23.45 -10.57 -12.23
N ARG A 84 -23.11 -9.48 -11.52
CA ARG A 84 -23.87 -8.23 -11.53
C ARG A 84 -22.97 -7.02 -11.37
N LEU A 85 -23.05 -6.07 -12.29
CA LEU A 85 -22.44 -4.75 -12.19
C LEU A 85 -23.55 -3.71 -12.03
N THR A 86 -23.52 -2.98 -10.92
CA THR A 86 -24.44 -1.87 -10.64
C THR A 86 -23.64 -0.58 -10.64
N VAL A 87 -23.98 0.35 -11.53
CA VAL A 87 -23.46 1.72 -11.53
C VAL A 87 -24.61 2.62 -11.09
N GLU A 88 -24.54 3.15 -9.88
CA GLU A 88 -25.61 3.98 -9.31
C GLU A 88 -25.48 5.45 -9.74
N ASP A 89 -24.24 5.93 -9.85
CA ASP A 89 -23.95 7.31 -10.24
C ASP A 89 -22.56 7.39 -10.88
N ILE A 90 -22.42 8.03 -12.02
CA ILE A 90 -21.13 8.25 -12.70
C ILE A 90 -21.13 9.53 -13.51
N ASP A 91 -20.00 10.23 -13.48
CA ASP A 91 -19.76 11.43 -14.28
C ASP A 91 -19.43 11.09 -15.74
N PHE A 92 -20.47 10.74 -16.50
CA PHE A 92 -20.34 10.43 -17.91
C PHE A 92 -19.83 11.62 -18.75
N ASP A 93 -20.10 12.86 -18.35
CA ASP A 93 -19.68 14.05 -19.11
C ASP A 93 -18.15 14.13 -19.18
N ARG A 94 -17.47 13.86 -18.06
CA ARG A 94 -16.01 13.79 -18.05
C ARG A 94 -15.46 12.58 -18.78
N ILE A 95 -16.10 11.42 -18.68
CA ILE A 95 -15.67 10.24 -19.43
C ILE A 95 -15.78 10.48 -20.94
N ALA A 96 -16.86 11.12 -21.41
CA ALA A 96 -17.03 11.49 -22.81
C ALA A 96 -15.98 12.49 -23.29
N ALA A 97 -15.48 13.35 -22.39
CA ALA A 97 -14.36 14.26 -22.64
C ALA A 97 -12.97 13.57 -22.57
N GLY A 98 -12.91 12.26 -22.31
CA GLY A 98 -11.65 11.52 -22.14
C GLY A 98 -10.94 11.84 -20.82
N GLN A 99 -11.69 12.26 -19.81
CA GLN A 99 -11.20 12.69 -18.50
C GLN A 99 -11.61 11.72 -17.40
N VAL A 100 -10.89 11.78 -16.28
CA VAL A 100 -11.27 11.02 -15.07
C VAL A 100 -12.59 11.57 -14.51
N PRO A 101 -13.61 10.71 -14.27
CA PRO A 101 -14.89 11.17 -13.72
C PRO A 101 -14.69 11.80 -12.33
N GLU A 102 -15.40 12.89 -12.02
CA GLU A 102 -15.30 13.50 -10.68
C GLU A 102 -16.01 12.66 -9.62
N PHE A 103 -16.98 11.83 -10.00
CA PHE A 103 -17.64 10.92 -9.06
C PHE A 103 -17.99 9.60 -9.72
N VAL A 104 -17.91 8.54 -8.93
CA VAL A 104 -18.32 7.18 -9.29
C VAL A 104 -18.91 6.52 -8.06
N ARG A 105 -20.08 5.89 -8.22
CA ARG A 105 -20.64 4.92 -7.29
C ARG A 105 -20.99 3.65 -8.05
N LEU A 106 -20.19 2.61 -7.87
CA LEU A 106 -20.40 1.31 -8.49
C LEU A 106 -20.23 0.15 -7.51
N ARG A 107 -20.84 -0.97 -7.87
CA ARG A 107 -20.72 -2.26 -7.19
C ARG A 107 -20.62 -3.38 -8.23
N ALA A 108 -19.62 -4.23 -8.09
CA ALA A 108 -19.50 -5.47 -8.84
C ALA A 108 -19.66 -6.65 -7.89
N GLU A 109 -20.56 -7.58 -8.21
CA GLU A 109 -20.85 -8.78 -7.43
C GLU A 109 -20.51 -10.01 -8.28
N GLY A 110 -19.92 -11.03 -7.66
CA GLY A 110 -19.62 -12.28 -8.32
C GLY A 110 -18.48 -12.18 -9.35
N VAL A 111 -17.47 -11.36 -9.07
CA VAL A 111 -16.31 -11.20 -9.97
C VAL A 111 -15.43 -12.44 -9.91
N MET A 112 -15.22 -13.08 -11.05
CA MET A 112 -14.39 -14.28 -11.21
C MET A 112 -13.45 -14.09 -12.40
N ALA A 113 -12.16 -14.33 -12.20
CA ALA A 113 -11.20 -14.50 -13.28
C ALA A 113 -11.16 -15.98 -13.70
N ASP A 114 -11.14 -16.25 -15.00
CA ASP A 114 -10.95 -17.62 -15.50
C ASP A 114 -9.55 -18.17 -15.13
N ASP A 115 -9.41 -19.50 -15.06
CA ASP A 115 -8.13 -20.14 -14.71
C ASP A 115 -7.04 -19.98 -15.78
N ALA A 116 -7.42 -19.61 -17.01
CA ALA A 116 -6.50 -19.33 -18.10
C ALA A 116 -5.93 -17.92 -18.03
N THR A 117 -6.47 -17.05 -17.16
CA THR A 117 -6.16 -15.63 -17.14
C THR A 117 -4.73 -15.31 -16.80
N GLY A 118 -3.99 -16.19 -16.10
CA GLY A 118 -2.66 -15.86 -15.57
C GLY A 118 -2.65 -14.51 -14.85
N THR A 119 -3.80 -14.09 -14.33
CA THR A 119 -3.89 -12.80 -13.65
C THR A 119 -3.07 -12.93 -12.39
N GLU A 120 -2.15 -11.98 -12.19
CA GLU A 120 -1.23 -11.96 -11.05
C GLU A 120 -1.98 -12.20 -9.72
N LEU A 121 -3.22 -11.72 -9.62
CA LEU A 121 -4.10 -11.98 -8.48
C LEU A 121 -4.51 -13.45 -8.33
N ALA A 122 -5.00 -14.10 -9.39
CA ALA A 122 -5.43 -15.50 -9.33
C ALA A 122 -4.24 -16.45 -9.09
N GLU A 123 -3.09 -16.16 -9.70
CA GLU A 123 -1.85 -16.90 -9.48
C GLU A 123 -1.33 -16.70 -8.04
N SER A 124 -1.37 -15.46 -7.54
CA SER A 124 -1.02 -15.17 -6.14
C SER A 124 -1.96 -15.87 -5.17
N MET A 125 -3.28 -15.86 -5.42
CA MET A 125 -4.22 -16.57 -4.55
C MET A 125 -3.94 -18.09 -4.53
N LYS A 126 -3.61 -18.68 -5.68
CA LYS A 126 -3.23 -20.10 -5.78
C LYS A 126 -1.96 -20.42 -4.99
N SER A 127 -0.93 -19.57 -5.02
CA SER A 127 0.32 -19.82 -4.27
C SER A 127 0.10 -19.88 -2.75
N TYR A 128 -0.89 -19.14 -2.26
CA TYR A 128 -1.31 -19.13 -0.85
C TYR A 128 -2.40 -20.16 -0.48
N ASP A 129 -2.73 -21.11 -1.36
CA ASP A 129 -3.83 -22.09 -1.16
C ASP A 129 -5.17 -21.40 -0.85
N ILE A 130 -5.40 -20.26 -1.50
CA ILE A 130 -6.65 -19.53 -1.44
C ILE A 130 -7.52 -19.98 -2.62
N PRO A 131 -8.72 -20.54 -2.36
CA PRO A 131 -9.60 -21.00 -3.43
C PRO A 131 -10.02 -19.83 -4.32
N ASN A 132 -10.26 -20.11 -5.60
CA ASN A 132 -10.91 -19.15 -6.49
C ASN A 132 -12.34 -18.92 -5.98
N VAL A 133 -12.59 -17.76 -5.38
CA VAL A 133 -13.89 -17.37 -4.80
C VAL A 133 -14.42 -16.13 -5.51
N PRO A 134 -15.75 -16.00 -5.68
CA PRO A 134 -16.35 -14.83 -6.29
C PRO A 134 -16.07 -13.59 -5.46
N LEU A 135 -15.40 -12.60 -6.06
CA LEU A 135 -15.07 -11.35 -5.40
C LEU A 135 -16.25 -10.36 -5.51
N GLY A 136 -16.45 -9.58 -4.46
CA GLY A 136 -17.32 -8.40 -4.47
C GLY A 136 -16.47 -7.13 -4.40
N PHE A 137 -16.84 -6.11 -5.16
CA PHE A 137 -16.18 -4.80 -5.16
C PHE A 137 -17.20 -3.68 -5.00
N VAL A 138 -16.88 -2.69 -4.18
CA VAL A 138 -17.62 -1.42 -4.10
C VAL A 138 -16.64 -0.27 -4.25
N LEU A 139 -16.98 0.71 -5.09
CA LEU A 139 -16.25 1.96 -5.23
C LEU A 139 -17.25 3.12 -5.16
N ASP A 140 -17.09 3.99 -4.16
CA ASP A 140 -17.81 5.25 -4.01
C ASP A 140 -16.81 6.35 -3.71
N TYR A 141 -16.60 7.25 -4.69
CA TYR A 141 -15.81 8.45 -4.48
C TYR A 141 -16.46 9.69 -5.11
N ARG A 142 -16.02 10.85 -4.62
CA ARG A 142 -16.33 12.16 -5.17
C ARG A 142 -15.15 13.11 -5.04
N GLN A 143 -14.88 13.84 -6.10
CA GLN A 143 -13.96 14.95 -6.19
C GLN A 143 -14.78 16.25 -6.28
N ASP A 144 -14.51 17.20 -5.39
CA ASP A 144 -15.00 18.57 -5.47
C ASP A 144 -13.83 19.47 -5.85
N SER A 145 -13.68 19.74 -7.15
CA SER A 145 -12.58 20.53 -7.71
C SER A 145 -12.62 22.00 -7.26
N VAL A 146 -13.80 22.53 -6.92
CA VAL A 146 -13.98 23.90 -6.41
C VAL A 146 -13.48 24.01 -4.98
N ARG A 147 -13.86 23.06 -4.11
CA ARG A 147 -13.41 23.01 -2.72
C ARG A 147 -12.03 22.37 -2.55
N LYS A 148 -11.50 21.76 -3.61
CA LYS A 148 -10.28 20.97 -3.62
C LYS A 148 -10.31 19.83 -2.61
N VAL A 149 -11.43 19.09 -2.57
CA VAL A 149 -11.63 17.98 -1.64
C VAL A 149 -11.86 16.69 -2.43
N PHE A 150 -11.09 15.66 -2.12
CA PHE A 150 -11.33 14.31 -2.57
C PHE A 150 -11.89 13.47 -1.42
N ALA A 151 -13.00 12.79 -1.65
CA ALA A 151 -13.60 11.86 -0.70
C ALA A 151 -13.77 10.49 -1.37
N LEU A 152 -13.02 9.51 -0.90
CA LEU A 152 -13.29 8.10 -1.09
C LEU A 152 -14.16 7.62 0.07
N ASN A 153 -15.47 7.58 -0.17
CA ASN A 153 -16.45 7.20 0.84
C ASN A 153 -16.34 5.71 1.17
N ARG A 154 -16.10 4.88 0.14
CA ARG A 154 -15.94 3.44 0.30
C ARG A 154 -15.17 2.83 -0.87
N LEU A 155 -14.08 2.16 -0.58
CA LEU A 155 -13.47 1.14 -1.42
C LEU A 155 -13.57 -0.17 -0.64
N GLU A 156 -14.37 -1.12 -1.12
CA GLU A 156 -14.55 -2.41 -0.45
C GLU A 156 -14.21 -3.57 -1.38
N VAL A 157 -13.49 -4.54 -0.84
CA VAL A 157 -13.28 -5.86 -1.44
C VAL A 157 -13.85 -6.91 -0.50
N THR A 158 -14.75 -7.73 -1.00
CA THR A 158 -15.35 -8.85 -0.26
C THR A 158 -14.94 -10.17 -0.90
N MET A 159 -14.38 -11.06 -0.08
CA MET A 159 -14.04 -12.44 -0.45
C MET A 159 -14.88 -13.36 0.46
N PRO A 160 -16.02 -13.88 -0.03
CA PRO A 160 -16.93 -14.69 0.77
C PRO A 160 -16.22 -15.85 1.47
N GLY A 161 -16.39 -15.94 2.80
CA GLY A 161 -15.76 -16.96 3.64
C GLY A 161 -14.26 -16.74 3.93
N LEU A 162 -13.63 -15.72 3.34
CA LEU A 162 -12.21 -15.41 3.54
C LEU A 162 -12.01 -14.12 4.33
N ALA A 163 -12.41 -12.97 3.78
CA ALA A 163 -12.30 -11.68 4.43
C ALA A 163 -13.14 -10.59 3.73
N ARG A 164 -13.32 -9.46 4.42
CA ARG A 164 -13.78 -8.19 3.85
C ARG A 164 -12.82 -7.08 4.24
N ILE A 165 -12.39 -6.30 3.26
CA ILE A 165 -11.51 -5.15 3.42
C ILE A 165 -12.28 -3.91 2.97
N GLU A 166 -12.40 -2.91 3.84
CA GLU A 166 -13.08 -1.64 3.56
C GLU A 166 -12.13 -0.48 3.87
N PHE A 167 -11.96 0.42 2.90
CA PHE A 167 -11.13 1.61 3.01
C PHE A 167 -11.95 2.87 2.71
N GLY A 168 -11.71 3.93 3.49
CA GLY A 168 -12.29 5.25 3.30
C GLY A 168 -11.25 6.32 3.58
N LEU A 169 -11.31 7.43 2.83
CA LEU A 169 -10.31 8.48 2.86
C LEU A 169 -10.92 9.83 2.46
N THR A 170 -10.58 10.90 3.18
CA THR A 170 -10.85 12.28 2.75
C THR A 170 -9.54 13.06 2.73
N LEU A 171 -9.27 13.71 1.60
CA LEU A 171 -8.11 14.53 1.36
C LEU A 171 -8.53 15.97 1.03
N ASP A 172 -7.77 16.92 1.58
CA ASP A 172 -7.79 18.33 1.22
C ASP A 172 -6.70 18.65 0.20
N GLY A 173 -6.88 19.73 -0.57
CA GLY A 173 -5.90 20.24 -1.52
C GLY A 173 -5.86 19.52 -2.87
N VAL A 174 -6.69 18.50 -3.08
CA VAL A 174 -6.81 17.79 -4.37
C VAL A 174 -7.63 18.67 -5.32
N ALA A 175 -6.99 19.39 -6.23
CA ALA A 175 -7.69 20.24 -7.21
C ALA A 175 -8.22 19.46 -8.43
N SER A 176 -7.48 18.41 -8.82
CA SER A 176 -7.89 17.38 -9.78
C SER A 176 -7.36 15.94 -9.70
N LEU A 177 -8.15 14.98 -10.20
CA LEU A 177 -7.76 13.57 -10.20
C LEU A 177 -6.76 13.24 -11.31
N GLU A 178 -6.62 14.12 -12.30
CA GLU A 178 -5.59 14.00 -13.32
C GLU A 178 -4.30 14.63 -12.81
N PRO A 179 -3.21 13.86 -12.68
CA PRO A 179 -1.93 14.41 -12.28
C PRO A 179 -1.42 15.38 -13.36
N PRO A 180 -0.81 16.52 -12.97
CA PRO A 180 -0.16 17.41 -13.92
C PRO A 180 0.89 16.66 -14.75
N LYS A 181 0.99 17.00 -16.03
CA LYS A 181 1.99 16.43 -16.94
C LYS A 181 3.41 16.93 -16.63
N ASP A 182 3.50 18.15 -16.13
CA ASP A 182 4.75 18.77 -15.70
C ASP A 182 5.16 18.27 -14.31
N GLU A 183 6.42 17.87 -14.16
CA GLU A 183 6.93 17.28 -12.94
C GLU A 183 6.92 18.26 -11.76
N GLN A 184 7.31 19.52 -12.00
CA GLN A 184 7.30 20.55 -10.96
C GLN A 184 5.88 20.87 -10.51
N ALA A 185 4.93 20.95 -11.44
CA ALA A 185 3.52 21.12 -11.13
C ALA A 185 2.95 19.92 -10.37
N ARG A 186 3.40 18.70 -10.69
CA ARG A 186 3.00 17.47 -9.98
C ARG A 186 3.54 17.45 -8.56
N GLU A 187 4.79 17.83 -8.34
CA GLU A 187 5.38 17.95 -7.00
C GLU A 187 4.64 19.01 -6.18
N LEU A 188 4.38 20.18 -6.77
CA LEU A 188 3.63 21.26 -6.11
C LEU A 188 2.18 20.85 -5.79
N ALA A 189 1.54 20.06 -6.65
CA ALA A 189 0.21 19.52 -6.41
C ALA A 189 0.23 18.49 -5.27
N ALA A 190 1.22 17.57 -5.26
CA ALA A 190 1.38 16.59 -4.20
C ALA A 190 1.64 17.25 -2.84
N ALA A 191 2.44 18.31 -2.80
CA ALA A 191 2.73 19.07 -1.59
C ALA A 191 1.49 19.79 -0.98
N GLN A 192 0.44 20.02 -1.79
CA GLN A 192 -0.81 20.63 -1.32
C GLN A 192 -1.78 19.62 -0.72
N VAL A 193 -1.58 18.32 -0.97
CA VAL A 193 -2.48 17.28 -0.48
C VAL A 193 -2.32 17.11 1.02
N ALA A 194 -3.42 17.19 1.75
CA ALA A 194 -3.46 16.96 3.18
C ALA A 194 -4.50 15.90 3.55
N LEU A 195 -4.13 14.95 4.40
CA LEU A 195 -5.01 13.96 4.96
C LEU A 195 -5.95 14.61 5.98
N ARG A 196 -7.25 14.54 5.73
CA ARG A 196 -8.28 14.97 6.68
C ARG A 196 -8.74 13.80 7.54
N THR A 197 -9.08 12.68 6.93
CA THR A 197 -9.50 11.45 7.63
C THR A 197 -9.15 10.21 6.81
N ALA A 198 -8.79 9.11 7.45
CA ALA A 198 -8.72 7.80 6.81
C ALA A 198 -9.26 6.70 7.73
N SER A 199 -9.81 5.64 7.15
CA SER A 199 -10.24 4.46 7.88
C SER A 199 -9.99 3.20 7.07
N LEU A 200 -9.47 2.17 7.72
CA LEU A 200 -9.34 0.83 7.20
C LEU A 200 -10.07 -0.12 8.15
N THR A 201 -11.02 -0.89 7.64
CA THR A 201 -11.65 -2.00 8.37
C THR A 201 -11.25 -3.30 7.70
N TYR A 202 -10.72 -4.24 8.48
CA TYR A 202 -10.39 -5.59 8.03
C TYR A 202 -11.17 -6.61 8.87
N ASP A 203 -12.01 -7.37 8.19
CA ASP A 203 -12.90 -8.38 8.77
C ASP A 203 -12.43 -9.75 8.26
N ASP A 204 -11.64 -10.45 9.06
CA ASP A 204 -11.04 -11.73 8.69
C ASP A 204 -11.91 -12.90 9.13
N ALA A 205 -12.24 -13.78 8.19
CA ALA A 205 -12.91 -15.05 8.48
C ALA A 205 -11.91 -16.23 8.42
N SER A 206 -11.01 -16.23 7.44
CA SER A 206 -9.97 -17.25 7.32
C SER A 206 -8.77 -16.87 6.43
N LEU A 207 -8.77 -15.67 5.83
CA LEU A 207 -7.74 -15.27 4.87
C LEU A 207 -6.36 -15.18 5.52
N LEU A 208 -6.26 -14.49 6.66
CA LEU A 208 -5.01 -14.29 7.38
C LEU A 208 -4.38 -15.63 7.77
N ARG A 209 -5.19 -16.57 8.27
CA ARG A 209 -4.75 -17.93 8.60
C ARG A 209 -4.14 -18.67 7.40
N ARG A 210 -4.74 -18.55 6.22
CA ARG A 210 -4.24 -19.19 4.99
C ARG A 210 -2.92 -18.57 4.55
N ILE A 211 -2.86 -17.24 4.49
CA ILE A 211 -1.66 -16.49 4.12
C ILE A 211 -0.50 -16.84 5.06
N LEU A 212 -0.71 -16.81 6.38
CA LEU A 212 0.33 -17.14 7.36
C LEU A 212 0.79 -18.60 7.25
N THR A 213 -0.13 -19.53 6.97
CA THR A 213 0.22 -20.95 6.82
C THR A 213 1.08 -21.19 5.58
N ALA A 214 0.72 -20.57 4.46
CA ALA A 214 1.49 -20.66 3.23
C ALA A 214 2.85 -19.95 3.35
N ALA A 215 2.89 -18.73 3.90
CA ALA A 215 4.13 -18.01 4.12
C ALA A 215 5.09 -18.77 5.06
N ALA A 216 4.57 -19.37 6.13
CA ALA A 216 5.38 -20.16 7.05
C ALA A 216 6.01 -21.39 6.37
N ARG A 217 5.24 -22.08 5.51
CA ARG A 217 5.73 -23.20 4.70
C ARG A 217 6.88 -22.74 3.80
N ASP A 218 6.70 -21.63 3.10
CA ASP A 218 7.68 -21.13 2.13
C ASP A 218 8.97 -20.63 2.82
N MET A 219 8.86 -20.10 4.05
CA MET A 219 9.99 -19.68 4.88
C MET A 219 10.58 -20.79 5.76
N ALA A 220 10.10 -22.03 5.63
CA ALA A 220 10.48 -23.17 6.48
C ALA A 220 10.40 -22.86 8.00
N THR A 221 9.37 -22.12 8.42
CA THR A 221 9.10 -21.73 9.81
C THR A 221 7.67 -22.14 10.20
N THR A 222 7.21 -21.72 11.38
CA THR A 222 5.83 -21.93 11.84
C THR A 222 5.03 -20.63 11.76
N PRO A 223 3.70 -20.70 11.56
CA PRO A 223 2.84 -19.51 11.63
C PRO A 223 2.96 -18.78 12.97
N ASP A 224 3.09 -19.52 14.07
CA ASP A 224 3.26 -18.92 15.41
C ASP A 224 4.54 -18.11 15.54
N ASN A 225 5.64 -18.54 14.89
CA ASN A 225 6.89 -17.77 14.88
C ASN A 225 6.72 -16.45 14.11
N LEU A 226 6.11 -16.49 12.91
CA LEU A 226 5.86 -15.27 12.12
C LEU A 226 4.95 -14.28 12.87
N VAL A 227 3.92 -14.80 13.53
CA VAL A 227 3.01 -14.02 14.36
C VAL A 227 3.74 -13.42 15.56
N GLY A 228 4.60 -14.20 16.22
CA GLY A 228 5.43 -13.73 17.33
C GLY A 228 6.41 -12.62 16.91
N GLU A 229 7.05 -12.75 15.75
CA GLU A 229 7.94 -11.72 15.20
C GLU A 229 7.17 -10.44 14.87
N ALA A 230 6.01 -10.55 14.21
CA ALA A 230 5.16 -9.40 13.91
C ALA A 230 4.63 -8.72 15.17
N ALA A 231 4.16 -9.50 16.16
CA ALA A 231 3.72 -9.01 17.45
C ALA A 231 4.85 -8.31 18.22
N GLY A 232 6.07 -8.89 18.20
CA GLY A 232 7.25 -8.29 18.81
C GLY A 232 7.66 -6.97 18.15
N PHE A 233 7.58 -6.87 16.82
CA PHE A 233 7.83 -5.63 16.08
C PHE A 233 6.82 -4.54 16.44
N LEU A 234 5.52 -4.89 16.46
CA LEU A 234 4.46 -3.97 16.88
C LEU A 234 4.66 -3.51 18.34
N ALA A 235 5.01 -4.45 19.24
CA ALA A 235 5.29 -4.16 20.64
C ALA A 235 6.49 -3.20 20.81
N ALA A 236 7.55 -3.38 20.02
CA ALA A 236 8.70 -2.49 20.03
C ALA A 236 8.31 -1.05 19.69
N PHE A 237 7.36 -0.86 18.75
CA PHE A 237 6.82 0.47 18.42
C PHE A 237 6.10 1.14 19.61
N GLY A 238 5.47 0.35 20.48
CA GLY A 238 4.83 0.85 21.71
C GLY A 238 5.80 1.20 22.85
N THR A 239 7.07 0.81 22.75
CA THR A 239 8.06 1.04 23.81
C THR A 239 8.35 2.53 23.97
N GLY A 240 8.21 3.05 25.18
CA GLY A 240 8.41 4.48 25.49
C GLY A 240 7.23 5.39 25.09
N GLN A 241 6.15 4.83 24.52
CA GLN A 241 4.93 5.57 24.24
C GLN A 241 4.03 5.66 25.50
N PRO A 242 3.21 6.72 25.64
CA PRO A 242 2.28 6.85 26.76
C PRO A 242 1.18 5.77 26.71
N SER A 243 0.50 5.55 27.84
CA SER A 243 -0.52 4.50 28.02
C SER A 243 -1.63 4.50 26.96
N GLU A 244 -1.98 5.68 26.46
CA GLU A 244 -3.00 5.84 25.42
C GLU A 244 -2.55 5.28 24.06
N ALA A 245 -1.29 5.52 23.68
CA ALA A 245 -0.70 4.94 22.48
C ALA A 245 -0.43 3.44 22.65
N GLN A 246 -0.15 2.98 23.87
CA GLN A 246 -0.06 1.55 24.17
C GLN A 246 -1.38 0.81 23.92
N THR A 247 -2.53 1.45 24.15
CA THR A 247 -3.84 0.84 23.87
C THR A 247 -4.04 0.55 22.38
N VAL A 248 -3.51 1.42 21.52
CA VAL A 248 -3.52 1.21 20.06
C VAL A 248 -2.66 0.01 19.68
N VAL A 249 -1.45 -0.08 20.23
CA VAL A 249 -0.53 -1.19 19.96
C VAL A 249 -1.08 -2.50 20.53
N ASP A 250 -1.70 -2.47 21.71
CA ASP A 250 -2.36 -3.63 22.31
C ASP A 250 -3.45 -4.20 21.39
N ALA A 251 -4.25 -3.35 20.75
CA ALA A 251 -5.29 -3.78 19.82
C ALA A 251 -4.69 -4.45 18.56
N LEU A 252 -3.64 -3.87 17.99
CA LEU A 252 -2.94 -4.42 16.83
C LEU A 252 -2.28 -5.77 17.15
N VAL A 253 -1.55 -5.84 18.27
CA VAL A 253 -0.91 -7.09 18.74
C VAL A 253 -1.96 -8.15 19.02
N SER A 254 -3.05 -7.80 19.72
CA SER A 254 -4.13 -8.76 20.00
C SER A 254 -4.75 -9.33 18.73
N PHE A 255 -4.99 -8.47 17.71
CA PHE A 255 -5.52 -8.93 16.43
C PHE A 255 -4.57 -9.89 15.71
N VAL A 256 -3.28 -9.57 15.67
CA VAL A 256 -2.25 -10.42 15.05
C VAL A 256 -2.12 -11.75 15.79
N GLU A 257 -2.14 -11.74 17.12
CA GLU A 257 -2.09 -12.97 17.93
C GLU A 257 -3.35 -13.83 17.78
N ASP A 258 -4.51 -13.22 17.49
CA ASP A 258 -5.78 -13.92 17.27
C ASP A 258 -5.94 -14.42 15.82
N TRP A 259 -4.88 -14.43 15.00
CA TRP A 259 -4.89 -14.79 13.57
C TRP A 259 -5.60 -16.10 13.20
N ARG A 260 -5.73 -17.05 14.13
CA ARG A 260 -6.45 -18.32 13.91
C ARG A 260 -7.97 -18.13 13.85
N GLN A 261 -8.46 -17.21 14.67
CA GLN A 261 -9.87 -16.92 14.89
C GLN A 261 -10.03 -15.50 15.47
N PRO A 262 -9.96 -14.45 14.63
CA PRO A 262 -10.12 -13.08 15.09
C PRO A 262 -11.50 -12.86 15.74
N ALA A 263 -11.54 -12.07 16.79
CA ALA A 263 -12.75 -11.72 17.55
C ALA A 263 -13.58 -10.63 16.84
N GLY A 264 -13.73 -10.75 15.52
CA GLY A 264 -14.39 -9.75 14.66
C GLY A 264 -13.43 -8.78 13.98
N PRO A 265 -13.95 -7.72 13.34
CA PRO A 265 -13.15 -6.83 12.52
C PRO A 265 -12.21 -5.97 13.37
N ILE A 266 -11.02 -5.70 12.82
CA ILE A 266 -10.16 -4.61 13.28
C ILE A 266 -10.44 -3.36 12.44
N ARG A 267 -10.65 -2.23 13.11
CA ARG A 267 -10.78 -0.91 12.47
C ARG A 267 -9.63 -0.02 12.90
N VAL A 268 -8.85 0.45 11.94
CA VAL A 268 -7.81 1.47 12.10
C VAL A 268 -8.34 2.77 11.53
N SER A 269 -8.22 3.87 12.25
CA SER A 269 -8.71 5.18 11.79
C SER A 269 -7.76 6.29 12.15
N LEU A 270 -7.56 7.21 11.21
CA LEU A 270 -6.82 8.46 11.36
C LEU A 270 -7.83 9.59 11.27
N ASN A 271 -7.92 10.37 12.35
CA ASN A 271 -8.78 11.56 12.41
C ASN A 271 -8.00 12.70 13.08
N PRO A 272 -6.97 13.23 12.39
CA PRO A 272 -6.15 14.30 12.94
C PRO A 272 -7.00 15.53 13.29
N PRO A 273 -6.66 16.30 14.35
CA PRO A 273 -7.45 17.46 14.77
C PRO A 273 -7.43 18.61 13.74
N ALA A 274 -6.45 18.60 12.84
CA ALA A 274 -6.37 19.44 11.65
C ALA A 274 -5.82 18.59 10.49
N SER A 275 -6.16 18.93 9.25
CA SER A 275 -5.64 18.20 8.08
C SER A 275 -4.10 18.23 8.07
N ILE A 276 -3.48 17.09 7.81
CA ILE A 276 -2.02 16.91 7.86
C ILE A 276 -1.44 16.70 6.46
N GLY A 277 -0.46 17.51 6.08
CA GLY A 277 0.23 17.40 4.80
C GLY A 277 1.46 16.49 4.87
N MET A 278 2.17 16.35 3.74
CA MET A 278 3.43 15.59 3.70
C MET A 278 4.50 16.13 4.66
N VAL A 279 4.50 17.45 4.90
CA VAL A 279 5.43 18.10 5.81
C VAL A 279 5.21 17.73 7.28
N ASP A 280 4.07 17.14 7.63
CA ASP A 280 3.75 16.75 9.01
C ASP A 280 4.25 15.34 9.36
N TYR A 281 4.76 14.56 8.39
CA TYR A 281 5.26 13.20 8.64
C TYR A 281 6.51 13.17 9.52
N ASP A 282 7.32 14.23 9.52
CA ASP A 282 8.48 14.36 10.42
C ASP A 282 8.06 14.33 11.91
N LYS A 283 6.82 14.75 12.21
CA LYS A 283 6.21 14.72 13.54
C LYS A 283 5.92 13.31 14.05
N LEU A 284 5.92 12.26 13.21
CA LEU A 284 5.73 10.87 13.67
C LEU A 284 6.73 10.45 14.76
N SER A 285 7.89 11.07 14.74
CA SER A 285 8.96 10.87 15.71
C SER A 285 8.71 11.49 17.10
N ALA A 286 7.71 12.38 17.23
CA ALA A 286 7.38 12.98 18.50
C ALA A 286 6.61 11.99 19.39
N VAL A 287 6.84 12.07 20.70
CA VAL A 287 6.14 11.25 21.67
C VAL A 287 4.63 11.49 21.54
N ASN A 288 3.84 10.42 21.46
CA ASN A 288 2.38 10.46 21.30
C ASN A 288 1.86 11.06 19.98
N ALA A 289 2.73 11.33 18.99
CA ALA A 289 2.33 11.96 17.73
C ALA A 289 1.19 11.22 17.03
N LEU A 290 1.22 9.89 17.03
CA LEU A 290 0.17 9.08 16.42
C LEU A 290 -1.23 9.47 16.92
N LYS A 291 -1.39 9.76 18.21
CA LYS A 291 -2.68 10.15 18.74
C LYS A 291 -2.94 11.65 18.60
N THR A 292 -1.98 12.49 18.99
CA THR A 292 -2.21 13.95 19.10
C THR A 292 -2.11 14.68 17.77
N VAL A 293 -1.27 14.19 16.85
CA VAL A 293 -1.08 14.76 15.52
C VAL A 293 -1.92 14.01 14.50
N PHE A 294 -1.85 12.67 14.49
CA PHE A 294 -2.50 11.85 13.46
C PHE A 294 -3.91 11.39 13.83
N GLY A 295 -4.34 11.57 15.08
CA GLY A 295 -5.66 11.13 15.55
C GLY A 295 -5.87 9.62 15.38
N LEU A 296 -4.81 8.84 15.50
CA LEU A 296 -4.85 7.39 15.33
C LEU A 296 -5.71 6.77 16.42
N SER A 297 -6.63 5.92 16.00
CA SER A 297 -7.41 5.04 16.85
C SER A 297 -7.48 3.65 16.21
N VAL A 298 -7.44 2.62 17.06
CA VAL A 298 -7.61 1.23 16.65
C VAL A 298 -8.67 0.61 17.54
N ASN A 299 -9.67 -0.01 16.92
CA ASN A 299 -10.74 -0.72 17.60
C ASN A 299 -10.75 -2.18 17.14
N TYR A 300 -10.64 -3.09 18.11
CA TYR A 300 -10.75 -4.52 17.91
C TYR A 300 -11.37 -5.15 19.16
N ALA A 301 -12.44 -5.93 18.99
CA ALA A 301 -13.20 -6.44 20.14
C ALA A 301 -12.40 -7.45 20.99
N GLY A 302 -11.39 -8.12 20.41
CA GLY A 302 -10.47 -9.02 21.11
C GLY A 302 -9.29 -8.32 21.79
N THR A 303 -9.28 -6.99 21.91
CA THR A 303 -8.14 -6.26 22.49
C THR A 303 -7.86 -6.70 23.93
N ARG A 304 -6.63 -7.15 24.19
CA ARG A 304 -6.14 -7.51 25.51
C ARG A 304 -5.19 -6.42 26.02
N THR A 305 -5.54 -5.77 27.13
CA THR A 305 -4.66 -4.78 27.78
C THR A 305 -3.29 -5.41 28.11
N GLY A 306 -2.21 -4.71 27.76
CA GLY A 306 -0.84 -5.18 27.94
C GLY A 306 -0.43 -6.31 27.00
N ALA A 307 -1.15 -6.56 25.90
CA ALA A 307 -0.71 -7.47 24.85
C ALA A 307 0.67 -7.07 24.29
N ALA A 308 0.87 -5.79 24.01
CA ALA A 308 2.15 -5.28 23.52
C ALA A 308 3.30 -5.55 24.52
N ALA A 309 3.08 -5.30 25.80
CA ALA A 309 4.11 -5.54 26.83
C ALA A 309 4.49 -7.02 26.96
N ARG A 310 3.57 -7.96 26.68
CA ARG A 310 3.83 -9.40 26.71
C ARG A 310 4.52 -9.90 25.44
N ALA A 311 4.21 -9.29 24.30
CA ALA A 311 4.84 -9.60 23.02
C ALA A 311 6.23 -8.95 22.88
N ALA A 312 6.55 -7.94 23.69
CA ALA A 312 7.86 -7.30 23.68
C ALA A 312 8.95 -8.35 23.98
N PRO A 313 10.04 -8.38 23.19
CA PRO A 313 11.18 -9.24 23.52
C PRO A 313 11.69 -8.88 24.92
N PRO A 314 12.20 -9.87 25.69
CA PRO A 314 12.72 -9.60 27.02
C PRO A 314 13.77 -8.48 26.92
N PRO A 315 13.79 -7.53 27.88
CA PRO A 315 14.83 -6.51 27.89
C PRO A 315 16.18 -7.23 27.83
N PRO A 316 17.16 -6.71 27.06
CA PRO A 316 18.46 -7.32 27.03
C PRO A 316 18.95 -7.44 28.46
N THR A 317 18.96 -8.66 29.01
CA THR A 317 19.69 -8.96 30.24
C THR A 317 21.06 -8.40 29.98
N THR A 318 21.56 -7.52 30.85
CA THR A 318 22.89 -6.92 30.75
C THR A 318 23.88 -8.00 30.38
N SER A 319 24.14 -8.14 29.08
CA SER A 319 25.11 -9.09 28.60
C SER A 319 26.43 -8.60 29.20
N PRO A 320 27.23 -9.48 29.82
CA PRO A 320 28.62 -9.13 30.03
C PRO A 320 29.15 -8.60 28.69
N ALA A 321 29.98 -7.55 28.77
CA ALA A 321 30.58 -6.91 27.60
C ALA A 321 30.94 -8.01 26.59
N PRO A 322 30.43 -7.93 25.34
CA PRO A 322 30.57 -9.05 24.42
C PRO A 322 32.05 -9.38 24.32
N ASP A 323 32.39 -10.59 24.75
CA ASP A 323 33.70 -11.16 24.44
C ASP A 323 33.90 -11.03 22.94
N ALA A 324 35.15 -10.74 22.55
CA ALA A 324 35.54 -10.49 21.18
C ALA A 324 34.84 -11.46 20.22
N PRO A 325 34.28 -10.98 19.09
CA PRO A 325 33.43 -11.78 18.23
C PRO A 325 34.17 -13.06 17.84
N ALA A 326 33.62 -14.20 18.26
CA ALA A 326 33.95 -15.47 17.65
C ALA A 326 33.72 -15.30 16.15
N THR A 327 34.74 -15.58 15.36
CA THR A 327 34.68 -15.53 13.90
C THR A 327 33.50 -16.40 13.47
N ALA A 328 32.39 -15.77 13.11
CA ALA A 328 31.19 -16.50 12.71
C ALA A 328 31.55 -17.27 11.44
N VAL A 329 31.60 -18.59 11.54
CA VAL A 329 31.84 -19.46 10.38
C VAL A 329 30.67 -19.25 9.43
N LEU A 330 30.97 -18.73 8.25
CA LEU A 330 29.99 -18.47 7.20
C LEU A 330 29.29 -19.79 6.83
N SER A 331 28.01 -19.94 7.20
CA SER A 331 27.20 -21.04 6.69
C SER A 331 26.59 -20.61 5.36
N CYS A 332 27.04 -21.15 4.23
CA CYS A 332 26.45 -20.88 2.92
C CYS A 332 25.14 -21.66 2.73
N LYS A 333 24.13 -21.41 3.57
CA LYS A 333 22.83 -22.06 3.42
C LYS A 333 22.05 -21.38 2.29
N ASP A 334 21.45 -22.17 1.42
CA ASP A 334 20.55 -21.64 0.37
C ASP A 334 19.46 -20.76 1.01
N GLY A 335 19.21 -19.61 0.40
CA GLY A 335 18.27 -18.60 0.87
C GLY A 335 18.74 -17.76 2.06
N GLN A 336 19.91 -18.04 2.65
CA GLN A 336 20.42 -17.22 3.75
C GLN A 336 20.76 -15.81 3.25
N ARG A 337 20.23 -14.79 3.93
CA ARG A 337 20.58 -13.40 3.64
C ARG A 337 21.86 -13.00 4.38
N LEU A 338 22.67 -12.17 3.72
CA LEU A 338 23.91 -11.62 4.24
C LEU A 338 24.16 -10.21 3.69
N PHE A 339 25.13 -9.50 4.26
CA PHE A 339 25.75 -8.35 3.60
C PHE A 339 27.11 -8.76 3.05
N VAL A 340 27.40 -8.34 1.84
CA VAL A 340 28.66 -8.58 1.12
C VAL A 340 29.38 -7.27 0.89
N LEU A 341 30.68 -7.24 1.17
CA LEU A 341 31.55 -6.16 0.75
C LEU A 341 32.07 -6.43 -0.67
N ASP A 342 31.67 -5.61 -1.62
CA ASP A 342 32.13 -5.63 -3.01
C ASP A 342 32.44 -4.21 -3.48
N ASP A 343 33.60 -4.01 -4.10
CA ASP A 343 34.12 -2.68 -4.49
C ASP A 343 33.97 -1.58 -3.42
N GLU A 344 34.31 -1.93 -2.17
CA GLU A 344 34.21 -1.07 -0.98
C GLU A 344 32.78 -0.68 -0.55
N VAL A 345 31.76 -1.26 -1.18
CA VAL A 345 30.34 -1.05 -0.90
C VAL A 345 29.74 -2.31 -0.27
N TRP A 346 28.91 -2.13 0.76
CA TRP A 346 28.20 -3.23 1.38
C TRP A 346 26.83 -3.42 0.71
N TRP A 347 26.62 -4.59 0.12
CA TRP A 347 25.41 -4.96 -0.59
C TRP A 347 24.61 -6.02 0.17
N PRO A 348 23.28 -5.91 0.25
CA PRO A 348 22.45 -7.03 0.64
C PRO A 348 22.54 -8.13 -0.42
N ALA A 349 22.70 -9.37 0.02
CA ALA A 349 22.78 -10.52 -0.87
C ALA A 349 22.11 -11.75 -0.26
N THR A 350 21.74 -12.68 -1.13
CA THR A 350 21.17 -13.99 -0.77
C THR A 350 22.13 -15.09 -1.22
N ALA A 351 22.54 -15.95 -0.29
CA ALA A 351 23.32 -17.15 -0.59
C ALA A 351 22.46 -18.16 -1.36
N ARG A 352 23.07 -18.83 -2.34
CA ARG A 352 22.45 -19.88 -3.16
C ARG A 352 22.96 -21.25 -2.78
N GLU A 353 24.27 -21.42 -2.88
CA GLU A 353 24.89 -22.72 -2.57
C GLU A 353 26.33 -22.55 -2.10
N PRO A 354 26.86 -23.53 -1.34
CA PRO A 354 28.28 -23.56 -1.03
C PRO A 354 29.11 -23.76 -2.31
N ALA A 355 30.16 -22.97 -2.48
CA ALA A 355 31.14 -23.16 -3.52
C ALA A 355 32.34 -23.98 -2.99
N GLN A 356 33.29 -24.34 -3.86
CA GLN A 356 34.55 -24.94 -3.40
C GLN A 356 35.37 -23.95 -2.57
N GLY A 357 35.99 -24.44 -1.50
CA GLY A 357 36.64 -23.59 -0.48
C GLY A 357 35.61 -23.03 0.50
N ASN A 358 36.05 -22.19 1.44
CA ASN A 358 35.15 -21.52 2.40
C ASN A 358 34.37 -20.36 1.73
N ARG A 359 33.76 -20.63 0.56
CA ARG A 359 33.13 -19.64 -0.31
C ARG A 359 31.64 -19.92 -0.52
N CYS A 360 30.85 -18.87 -0.69
CA CYS A 360 29.43 -18.98 -1.07
C CYS A 360 29.20 -18.41 -2.46
N ILE A 361 28.34 -19.07 -3.24
CA ILE A 361 27.69 -18.50 -4.42
C ILE A 361 26.54 -17.63 -3.90
N ILE A 362 26.55 -16.35 -4.24
CA ILE A 362 25.57 -15.35 -3.78
C ILE A 362 24.94 -14.62 -4.96
N ARG A 363 23.77 -14.02 -4.73
CA ARG A 363 23.11 -13.09 -5.64
C ARG A 363 22.83 -11.79 -4.89
N PHE A 364 23.18 -10.64 -5.46
CA PHE A 364 22.83 -9.34 -4.88
C PHE A 364 21.32 -9.09 -4.93
N ASP A 365 20.76 -8.54 -3.86
CA ASP A 365 19.35 -8.20 -3.81
C ASP A 365 19.11 -6.89 -4.56
N GLY A 366 18.33 -6.91 -5.65
CA GLY A 366 17.89 -5.70 -6.37
C GLY A 366 18.59 -5.40 -7.70
N GLU A 367 19.60 -6.19 -8.08
CA GLU A 367 20.19 -6.13 -9.42
C GLU A 367 19.52 -7.14 -10.37
N ASN A 368 19.31 -6.72 -11.62
CA ASN A 368 18.57 -7.50 -12.63
C ASN A 368 19.44 -8.52 -13.38
N GLU A 369 20.72 -8.62 -13.05
CA GLU A 369 21.65 -9.52 -13.71
C GLU A 369 21.97 -10.72 -12.81
N ASP A 370 22.09 -11.91 -13.42
CA ASP A 370 22.44 -13.18 -12.75
C ASP A 370 23.92 -13.22 -12.31
N GLU A 371 24.51 -12.07 -11.94
CA GLU A 371 25.88 -12.00 -11.48
C GLU A 371 26.02 -12.74 -10.16
N THR A 372 26.80 -13.81 -10.24
CA THR A 372 27.00 -14.76 -9.16
C THR A 372 28.46 -14.74 -8.78
N ILE A 373 28.77 -14.15 -7.63
CA ILE A 373 30.14 -14.01 -7.15
C ILE A 373 30.41 -15.05 -6.06
N ALA A 374 31.57 -15.69 -6.13
CA ALA A 374 32.01 -16.63 -5.12
C ALA A 374 33.00 -15.97 -4.16
N LEU A 375 32.53 -15.65 -2.96
CA LEU A 375 33.21 -14.76 -2.02
C LEU A 375 33.91 -15.51 -0.90
N GLU A 376 35.00 -14.93 -0.40
CA GLU A 376 35.67 -15.43 0.81
C GLU A 376 34.96 -14.94 2.07
N SER A 377 35.00 -15.73 3.14
CA SER A 377 34.30 -15.46 4.40
C SER A 377 34.65 -14.13 5.09
N GLN A 378 35.75 -13.47 4.70
CA GLN A 378 36.18 -12.19 5.27
C GLN A 378 35.41 -10.98 4.69
N THR A 379 34.62 -11.19 3.65
CA THR A 379 33.84 -10.14 2.96
C THR A 379 32.35 -10.19 3.29
N VAL A 380 31.96 -10.95 4.31
CA VAL A 380 30.55 -11.22 4.61
C VAL A 380 30.19 -10.85 6.04
N LEU A 381 29.01 -10.25 6.23
CA LEU A 381 28.38 -10.03 7.52
C LEU A 381 27.00 -10.71 7.58
N PRO A 382 26.55 -11.14 8.76
CA PRO A 382 25.16 -11.54 8.95
C PRO A 382 24.20 -10.43 8.52
N TRP A 383 23.12 -10.80 7.84
CA TRP A 383 22.08 -9.84 7.50
C TRP A 383 21.37 -9.35 8.76
N SER A 384 21.00 -8.08 8.73
CA SER A 384 20.16 -7.44 9.73
C SER A 384 19.23 -6.47 9.02
N PHE A 385 18.05 -6.25 9.59
CA PHE A 385 17.10 -5.29 9.06
C PHE A 385 17.67 -3.86 9.06
N ASP A 386 18.48 -3.54 10.06
CA ASP A 386 19.05 -2.21 10.24
C ASP A 386 20.24 -1.92 9.32
N GLY A 387 20.78 -2.90 8.60
CA GLY A 387 21.98 -2.74 7.78
C GLY A 387 23.26 -3.33 8.40
N PRO A 388 24.40 -3.18 7.72
CA PRO A 388 25.70 -3.53 8.27
C PRO A 388 26.17 -2.46 9.27
N GLY A 389 26.66 -2.90 10.43
CA GLY A 389 27.17 -2.01 11.49
C GLY A 389 26.15 -1.71 12.59
N SER A 390 26.50 -0.77 13.49
CA SER A 390 25.65 -0.40 14.63
C SER A 390 24.93 0.93 14.40
N THR A 391 23.79 1.15 15.06
CA THR A 391 22.99 2.37 14.88
C THR A 391 23.75 3.62 15.32
N ALA A 392 23.84 4.63 14.44
CA ALA A 392 24.38 5.93 14.80
C ALA A 392 23.33 6.72 15.59
N THR A 393 23.66 7.15 16.81
CA THR A 393 22.75 7.92 17.68
C THR A 393 23.04 9.43 17.68
N ALA A 394 24.18 9.85 17.11
CA ALA A 394 24.56 11.24 16.94
C ALA A 394 25.63 11.40 15.84
N CYS A 395 25.69 12.59 15.25
CA CYS A 395 26.76 12.96 14.35
C CYS A 395 28.01 13.32 15.16
N ARG A 396 29.03 12.47 15.09
CA ARG A 396 30.33 12.71 15.74
C ARG A 396 31.40 12.89 14.67
N LYS A 397 31.97 14.09 14.59
CA LYS A 397 33.02 14.46 13.64
C LYS A 397 34.12 13.41 13.60
N GLY A 398 34.51 13.02 12.39
CA GLY A 398 35.58 12.07 12.14
C GLY A 398 35.17 10.60 12.25
N SER A 399 33.96 10.29 12.73
CA SER A 399 33.46 8.91 12.82
C SER A 399 33.33 8.30 11.43
N LEU A 400 33.79 7.06 11.30
CA LEU A 400 33.56 6.24 10.11
C LEU A 400 32.16 5.67 10.16
N VAL A 401 31.45 5.81 9.06
CA VAL A 401 30.05 5.41 8.93
C VAL A 401 29.80 4.66 7.64
N LEU A 402 28.73 3.88 7.63
CA LEU A 402 28.07 3.38 6.44
C LEU A 402 26.79 4.17 6.20
N VAL A 403 26.56 4.58 4.97
CA VAL A 403 25.38 5.34 4.56
C VAL A 403 24.57 4.52 3.57
N GLN A 404 23.29 4.36 3.86
CA GLN A 404 22.36 3.69 2.95
C GLN A 404 22.00 4.60 1.78
N TYR A 405 22.25 4.14 0.56
CA TYR A 405 21.84 4.81 -0.67
C TYR A 405 21.48 3.77 -1.74
N LYS A 406 20.29 3.90 -2.34
CA LYS A 406 19.78 3.01 -3.41
C LYS A 406 19.94 1.50 -3.13
N GLY A 407 19.72 1.07 -1.88
CA GLY A 407 19.77 -0.34 -1.49
C GLY A 407 21.16 -0.85 -1.09
N ALA A 408 22.21 -0.05 -1.29
CA ALA A 408 23.58 -0.37 -0.89
C ALA A 408 24.06 0.52 0.26
N TRP A 409 25.19 0.17 0.86
CA TRP A 409 25.76 0.84 2.03
C TRP A 409 27.19 1.31 1.75
N TYR A 410 27.35 2.63 1.63
CA TYR A 410 28.59 3.27 1.21
C TYR A 410 29.40 3.78 2.41
N ARG A 411 30.72 3.67 2.33
CA ARG A 411 31.60 4.16 3.39
C ARG A 411 31.75 5.68 3.33
N GLY A 412 31.60 6.32 4.48
CA GLY A 412 31.77 7.75 4.64
C GLY A 412 32.37 8.14 5.98
N ARG A 413 32.61 9.42 6.14
CA ARG A 413 33.10 10.04 7.38
C ARG A 413 32.28 11.28 7.71
N VAL A 414 31.84 11.39 8.95
CA VAL A 414 31.14 12.59 9.43
C VAL A 414 32.09 13.78 9.42
N LYS A 415 31.77 14.84 8.66
CA LYS A 415 32.65 16.02 8.48
C LYS A 415 32.69 16.92 9.70
N ASN A 416 31.54 17.14 10.35
CA ASN A 416 31.36 18.04 11.47
C ASN A 416 30.40 17.44 12.49
N ASP A 417 30.56 17.82 13.75
CA ASP A 417 29.52 17.59 14.76
C ASP A 417 28.31 18.43 14.34
N ALA A 418 27.15 17.79 14.21
CA ALA A 418 25.92 18.48 13.81
C ALA A 418 25.15 18.90 15.07
N PRO A 419 24.86 20.19 15.28
CA PRO A 419 24.33 20.67 16.54
C PRO A 419 22.85 20.30 16.78
N SER A 420 21.95 20.21 15.79
CA SER A 420 20.55 19.79 16.02
C SER A 420 19.64 19.79 14.78
N ASP A 421 19.84 18.88 13.82
CA ASP A 421 18.88 18.70 12.71
C ASP A 421 19.02 17.32 12.02
N ARG A 422 18.97 16.23 12.80
CA ARG A 422 18.78 14.81 12.40
C ARG A 422 19.56 14.29 11.18
N SER A 423 20.54 15.02 10.67
CA SER A 423 21.32 14.69 9.50
C SER A 423 22.80 14.98 9.79
N CYS A 424 23.67 14.16 9.22
CA CYS A 424 25.11 14.32 9.36
C CYS A 424 25.70 14.75 8.02
N PRO A 425 26.57 15.77 7.99
CA PRO A 425 27.36 16.06 6.80
C PRO A 425 28.36 14.93 6.60
N ILE A 426 28.19 14.13 5.56
CA ILE A 426 29.05 13.00 5.24
C ILE A 426 29.99 13.37 4.11
N LYS A 427 31.27 13.05 4.31
CA LYS A 427 32.26 12.94 3.24
C LYS A 427 32.41 11.47 2.89
N TYR A 428 31.98 11.08 1.71
CA TYR A 428 32.19 9.72 1.23
C TYR A 428 33.67 9.43 1.04
N LEU A 429 34.07 8.17 1.25
CA LEU A 429 35.45 7.75 1.04
C LEU A 429 35.74 7.41 -0.45
N GLY A 430 34.70 7.27 -1.27
CA GLY A 430 34.79 7.15 -2.73
C GLY A 430 34.58 8.47 -3.48
N ASN A 431 34.38 8.40 -4.80
CA ASN A 431 34.18 9.56 -5.69
C ASN A 431 32.73 10.11 -5.66
N TYR A 432 32.11 10.17 -4.48
CA TYR A 432 30.75 10.69 -4.30
C TYR A 432 30.80 12.08 -3.68
N ASP A 433 29.84 12.92 -4.05
CA ASP A 433 29.72 14.28 -3.50
C ASP A 433 29.37 14.26 -2.02
N ASP A 434 29.87 15.23 -1.27
CA ASP A 434 29.53 15.40 0.13
C ASP A 434 28.04 15.79 0.26
N GLU A 435 27.32 15.17 1.20
CA GLU A 435 25.89 15.46 1.40
C GLU A 435 25.49 15.40 2.89
N ASN A 436 24.33 15.97 3.21
CA ASN A 436 23.72 15.83 4.53
C ASN A 436 22.78 14.62 4.54
N VAL A 437 23.15 13.60 5.31
CA VAL A 437 22.44 12.31 5.33
C VAL A 437 21.62 12.19 6.62
N PRO A 438 20.32 11.88 6.56
CA PRO A 438 19.52 11.60 7.76
C PRO A 438 20.13 10.50 8.63
N LEU A 439 20.18 10.70 9.94
CA LEU A 439 20.80 9.80 10.92
C LEU A 439 20.24 8.36 10.86
N GLY A 440 18.95 8.21 10.50
CA GLY A 440 18.32 6.91 10.32
C GLY A 440 18.95 6.05 9.22
N LEU A 441 19.60 6.68 8.23
CA LEU A 441 20.29 6.02 7.11
C LEU A 441 21.79 5.82 7.37
N ILE A 442 22.26 6.11 8.60
CA ILE A 442 23.67 6.03 8.98
C ILE A 442 23.89 4.90 9.98
N ARG A 443 24.93 4.10 9.75
CA ARG A 443 25.46 3.11 10.71
C ARG A 443 26.91 3.40 11.03
N LEU A 444 27.34 3.14 12.25
CA LEU A 444 28.75 3.24 12.64
C LEU A 444 29.50 2.04 12.07
N GLN A 445 30.68 2.30 11.49
CA GLN A 445 31.62 1.27 11.05
C GLN A 445 32.51 0.82 12.21
N ASP A 446 31.97 0.64 13.41
CA ASP A 446 32.73 0.40 14.65
C ASP A 446 33.16 -1.07 14.82
N ARG A 447 32.63 -1.98 13.99
CA ARG A 447 32.78 -3.45 14.16
C ARG A 447 33.02 -4.23 12.86
N LEU A 448 33.29 -3.55 11.75
CA LEU A 448 33.48 -4.24 10.46
C LEU A 448 34.96 -4.58 10.26
N ILE A 449 35.21 -5.76 9.70
CA ILE A 449 36.53 -6.30 9.39
C ILE A 449 37.29 -5.26 8.54
N ARG A 450 38.56 -5.03 8.87
CA ARG A 450 39.44 -4.04 8.21
C ARG A 450 39.85 -4.47 6.82
#